data_AF-A0A081B8J4-F1
#
_entry.id   AF-A0A081B8J4-F1
#
_cell.length_a   1.000
_cell.length_b   1.000
_cell.length_c   1.000
_cell.angle_alpha   90.00
_cell.angle_beta   90.00
_cell.angle_gamma   90.00
#
_symmetry.space_group_name_H-M   'P 1'
#
loop_
_entity.id
_entity.type
_entity.pdbx_description
1 polymer ?
#
loop_
_entity_poly.entity_id
_entity_poly.type
_entity_poly.pdbx_seq_one_letter_code
_entity_poly.pdbx_strand_id
1 'polypeptide(L)'
;MDLDPILLARIQFAFTISFHIVFPAFTIGLASFLAVVEWRWLATGDERFRKLYKFWVKIFAVAFGMGVVSGVVMSYQFGTNWSVFSDQVGNVIGPLLGYEVLTAFFLEASFLGIMLFGWGRVSPRMHFASTCIVAIGTLISAFWILSANSWMQTPQGFEIGPDGRLFPTDWLEVIFNPSFPYRFVHMVTAAYLTTAFVVGGVGAFYLWRKRHESEARVMLGMAVIMAALVAPLQVFIGDLHGLNTLEHQPAKVADGRSLRDRARCAAAAFRLAR
;
A
#
# COMPACT_ATOMS: atom_id res chain seq x y z
N MET A 1 13.05 5.14 -36.71
CA MET A 1 13.09 4.29 -35.50
C MET A 1 11.68 4.30 -34.96
N ASP A 2 10.86 3.31 -35.34
CA ASP A 2 9.51 3.23 -34.82
C ASP A 2 9.61 2.66 -33.40
N LEU A 3 9.28 3.50 -32.42
CA LEU A 3 9.22 3.09 -31.03
C LEU A 3 7.99 2.18 -30.87
N ASP A 4 8.21 0.95 -30.41
CA ASP A 4 7.13 -0.01 -30.14
C ASP A 4 6.11 0.60 -29.17
N PRO A 5 4.83 0.76 -29.56
CA PRO A 5 3.79 1.29 -28.71
C PRO A 5 3.62 0.52 -27.40
N ILE A 6 3.84 -0.81 -27.40
CA ILE A 6 3.75 -1.63 -26.19
C ILE A 6 4.86 -1.27 -25.22
N LEU A 7 6.09 -1.09 -25.71
CA LEU A 7 7.22 -0.65 -24.90
C LEU A 7 6.97 0.75 -24.32
N LEU A 8 6.47 1.69 -25.12
CA LEU A 8 6.14 3.04 -24.65
C LEU A 8 5.05 3.02 -23.58
N ALA A 9 3.99 2.24 -23.76
CA ALA A 9 2.93 2.08 -22.77
C ALA A 9 3.47 1.51 -21.45
N ARG A 10 4.40 0.54 -21.51
CA ARG A 10 5.06 -0.02 -20.32
C ARG A 10 5.93 1.01 -19.60
N ILE A 11 6.74 1.78 -20.33
CA ILE A 11 7.59 2.82 -19.74
C ILE A 11 6.72 3.91 -19.08
N GLN A 12 5.67 4.34 -19.76
CA GLN A 12 4.76 5.36 -19.25
C GLN A 12 4.03 4.88 -17.99
N PHE A 13 3.50 3.65 -17.99
CA PHE A 13 2.83 3.09 -16.82
C PHE A 13 3.80 2.88 -15.66
N ALA A 14 5.02 2.39 -15.94
CA ALA A 14 6.07 2.22 -14.94
C ALA A 14 6.45 3.55 -14.27
N PHE A 15 6.57 4.63 -15.04
CA PHE A 15 6.80 5.97 -14.50
C PHE A 15 5.65 6.42 -13.59
N THR A 16 4.40 6.33 -14.08
CA THR A 16 3.22 6.76 -13.33
C THR A 16 3.09 5.99 -12.01
N ILE A 17 3.15 4.66 -12.03
CA ILE A 17 2.96 3.85 -10.82
C ILE A 17 4.12 4.03 -9.82
N SER A 18 5.36 4.17 -10.31
CA SER A 18 6.53 4.41 -9.44
C SER A 18 6.46 5.78 -8.77
N PHE A 19 5.96 6.80 -9.46
CA PHE A 19 5.71 8.10 -8.85
C PHE A 19 4.54 8.04 -7.88
N HIS A 20 3.44 7.40 -8.30
CA HIS A 20 2.22 7.29 -7.50
C HIS A 20 2.50 6.62 -6.16
N ILE A 21 3.17 5.45 -6.12
CA ILE A 21 3.31 4.63 -4.92
C ILE A 21 4.02 5.33 -3.75
N VAL A 22 4.86 6.33 -4.02
CA VAL A 22 5.55 7.12 -2.98
C VAL A 22 4.56 7.79 -2.04
N PHE A 23 3.42 8.27 -2.57
CA PHE A 23 2.43 9.00 -1.81
C PHE A 23 1.57 8.10 -0.90
N PRO A 24 0.83 7.08 -1.41
CA PRO A 24 0.01 6.20 -0.58
C PRO A 24 0.85 5.39 0.40
N ALA A 25 2.05 4.92 0.02
CA ALA A 25 2.93 4.21 0.94
C ALA A 25 3.30 5.08 2.16
N PHE A 26 3.44 6.39 1.95
CA PHE A 26 3.72 7.32 3.04
C PHE A 26 2.46 7.73 3.81
N THR A 27 1.33 7.98 3.13
CA THR A 27 0.10 8.47 3.78
C THR A 27 -0.59 7.39 4.62
N ILE A 28 -0.54 6.11 4.22
CA ILE A 28 -1.09 4.99 5.02
C ILE A 28 -0.50 4.98 6.44
N GLY A 29 0.83 5.01 6.53
CA GLY A 29 1.48 5.03 7.84
C GLY A 29 1.38 6.38 8.54
N LEU A 30 1.41 7.49 7.80
CA LEU A 30 1.31 8.82 8.41
C LEU A 30 -0.08 9.11 8.98
N ALA A 31 -1.15 8.63 8.36
CA ALA A 31 -2.51 8.72 8.91
C ALA A 31 -2.61 7.98 10.25
N SER A 32 -2.04 6.76 10.32
CA SER A 32 -1.98 5.98 11.55
C SER A 32 -1.14 6.68 12.63
N PHE A 33 0.00 7.28 12.25
CA PHE A 33 0.81 8.09 13.16
C PHE A 33 0.05 9.30 13.70
N LEU A 34 -0.69 10.02 12.84
CA LEU A 34 -1.52 11.16 13.22
C LEU A 34 -2.61 10.76 14.23
N ALA A 35 -3.26 9.62 14.02
CA ALA A 35 -4.22 9.07 14.98
C ALA A 35 -3.55 8.78 16.34
N VAL A 36 -2.36 8.19 16.36
CA VAL A 36 -1.64 7.89 17.62
C VAL A 36 -1.24 9.16 18.36
N VAL A 37 -0.66 10.16 17.68
CA VAL A 37 -0.27 11.41 18.37
C VAL A 37 -1.49 12.19 18.86
N GLU A 38 -2.58 12.21 18.10
CA GLU A 38 -3.81 12.86 18.55
C GLU A 38 -4.41 12.15 19.77
N TRP A 39 -4.47 10.81 19.75
CA TRP A 39 -4.89 10.02 20.89
C TRP A 39 -4.03 10.31 22.13
N ARG A 40 -2.71 10.34 21.97
CA ARG A 40 -1.77 10.66 23.05
C ARG A 40 -2.01 12.07 23.61
N TRP A 41 -2.26 13.05 22.75
CA TRP A 41 -2.60 14.40 23.18
C TRP A 41 -3.91 14.41 23.99
N LEU A 42 -4.97 13.77 23.51
CA LEU A 42 -6.26 13.71 24.22
C LEU A 42 -6.15 12.98 25.57
N ALA A 43 -5.32 11.94 25.66
CA ALA A 43 -5.14 11.16 26.88
C ALA A 43 -4.26 11.87 27.92
N THR A 44 -3.27 12.64 27.51
CA THR A 44 -2.24 13.20 28.41
C THR A 44 -2.29 14.71 28.58
N GLY A 45 -2.93 15.45 27.66
CA GLY A 45 -2.85 16.90 27.59
C GLY A 45 -1.49 17.45 27.16
N ASP A 46 -0.54 16.59 26.79
CA ASP A 46 0.81 17.04 26.43
C ASP A 46 0.84 17.72 25.05
N GLU A 47 1.11 19.02 25.08
CA GLU A 47 1.13 19.90 23.91
C GLU A 47 2.18 19.52 22.86
N ARG A 48 3.20 18.72 23.19
CA ARG A 48 4.15 18.21 22.20
C ARG A 48 3.45 17.40 21.12
N PHE A 49 2.51 16.51 21.51
CA PHE A 49 1.76 15.69 20.55
C PHE A 49 0.85 16.54 19.66
N ARG A 50 0.24 17.59 20.21
CA ARG A 50 -0.58 18.53 19.43
C ARG A 50 0.24 19.30 18.40
N LYS A 51 1.43 19.76 18.77
CA LYS A 51 2.37 20.41 17.85
C LYS A 51 2.80 19.47 16.73
N LEU A 52 3.13 18.22 17.08
CA LEU A 52 3.47 17.17 16.11
C LEU A 52 2.33 16.89 15.14
N TYR A 53 1.09 16.75 15.65
CA TYR A 53 -0.08 16.60 14.81
C TYR A 53 -0.20 17.74 13.80
N LYS A 54 -0.17 18.99 14.27
CA LYS A 54 -0.30 20.19 13.42
C LYS A 54 0.83 20.36 12.41
N PHE A 55 2.02 19.83 12.69
CA PHE A 55 3.14 19.79 11.76
C PHE A 55 2.90 18.74 10.67
N TRP A 56 2.64 17.50 11.06
CA TRP A 56 2.54 16.37 10.13
C TRP A 56 1.26 16.38 9.30
N VAL A 57 0.14 16.91 9.82
CA VAL A 57 -1.12 16.98 9.07
C VAL A 57 -1.00 17.83 7.80
N LYS A 58 -0.12 18.83 7.79
CA LYS A 58 0.15 19.66 6.59
C LYS A 58 0.90 18.86 5.54
N ILE A 59 1.94 18.12 5.95
CA ILE A 59 2.73 17.27 5.07
C ILE A 59 1.84 16.14 4.53
N PHE A 60 1.02 15.55 5.39
CA PHE A 60 0.01 14.56 5.03
C PHE A 60 -0.93 15.11 3.96
N ALA A 61 -1.48 16.31 4.12
CA ALA A 61 -2.39 16.91 3.14
C ALA A 61 -1.75 17.06 1.75
N VAL A 62 -0.49 17.49 1.69
CA VAL A 62 0.25 17.61 0.42
C VAL A 62 0.47 16.25 -0.22
N ALA A 63 0.98 15.28 0.55
CA ALA A 63 1.24 13.93 0.06
C ALA A 63 -0.06 13.24 -0.40
N PHE A 64 -1.14 13.40 0.37
CA PHE A 64 -2.46 12.88 0.05
C PHE A 64 -2.98 13.48 -1.26
N GLY A 65 -2.94 14.81 -1.41
CA GLY A 65 -3.36 15.48 -2.65
C GLY A 65 -2.57 15.01 -3.87
N MET A 66 -1.25 14.84 -3.74
CA MET A 66 -0.41 14.27 -4.80
C MET A 66 -0.76 12.81 -5.11
N GLY A 67 -1.09 12.01 -4.09
CA GLY A 67 -1.61 10.66 -4.24
C GLY A 67 -2.89 10.63 -5.05
N VAL A 68 -3.87 11.50 -4.74
CA VAL A 68 -5.12 11.61 -5.52
C VAL A 68 -4.84 11.95 -6.97
N VAL A 69 -4.06 13.00 -7.24
CA VAL A 69 -3.79 13.45 -8.62
C VAL A 69 -3.10 12.36 -9.43
N SER A 70 -2.06 11.74 -8.87
CA SER A 70 -1.34 10.66 -9.56
C SER A 70 -2.17 9.38 -9.72
N GLY A 71 -3.05 9.07 -8.76
CA GLY A 71 -3.96 7.92 -8.84
C GLY A 71 -5.02 8.08 -9.93
N VAL A 72 -5.56 9.29 -10.11
CA VAL A 72 -6.47 9.60 -11.23
C VAL A 72 -5.77 9.40 -12.58
N VAL A 73 -4.52 9.86 -12.73
CA VAL A 73 -3.76 9.64 -13.96
C VAL A 73 -3.56 8.14 -14.21
N MET A 74 -3.23 7.37 -13.18
CA MET A 74 -3.05 5.92 -13.28
C MET A 74 -4.36 5.19 -13.67
N SER A 75 -5.51 5.59 -13.12
CA SER A 75 -6.78 4.94 -13.43
C SER A 75 -7.17 5.11 -14.89
N TYR A 76 -6.97 6.30 -15.47
CA TYR A 76 -7.20 6.53 -16.90
C TYR A 76 -6.26 5.74 -17.80
N GLN A 77 -5.02 5.46 -17.36
CA GLN A 77 -4.06 4.68 -18.16
C GLN A 77 -4.53 3.23 -18.42
N PHE A 78 -5.32 2.63 -17.53
CA PHE A 78 -5.93 1.32 -17.81
C PHE A 78 -6.81 1.37 -19.07
N GLY A 79 -7.63 2.40 -19.21
CA GLY A 79 -8.49 2.57 -20.38
C GLY A 79 -7.75 3.01 -21.65
N THR A 80 -6.87 4.01 -21.55
CA THR A 80 -6.24 4.61 -22.75
C THR A 80 -5.14 3.75 -23.35
N ASN A 81 -4.34 3.08 -22.51
CA ASN A 81 -3.13 2.37 -22.94
C ASN A 81 -3.28 0.85 -22.88
N TRP A 82 -4.26 0.34 -22.13
CA TRP A 82 -4.48 -1.08 -21.88
C TRP A 82 -5.94 -1.48 -22.15
N SER A 83 -6.49 -1.03 -23.28
CA SER A 83 -7.91 -1.21 -23.62
C SER A 83 -8.33 -2.68 -23.73
N VAL A 84 -7.52 -3.53 -24.38
CA VAL A 84 -7.79 -4.98 -24.50
C VAL A 84 -7.79 -5.64 -23.13
N PHE A 85 -6.84 -5.29 -22.26
CA PHE A 85 -6.82 -5.77 -20.88
C PHE A 85 -8.10 -5.34 -20.15
N SER A 86 -8.45 -4.05 -20.23
CA SER A 86 -9.64 -3.52 -19.58
C SER A 86 -10.94 -4.19 -20.04
N ASP A 87 -11.07 -4.49 -21.34
CA ASP A 87 -12.23 -5.20 -21.88
C ASP A 87 -12.29 -6.67 -21.41
N GLN A 88 -11.15 -7.34 -21.36
CA GLN A 88 -11.07 -8.76 -20.96
C GLN A 88 -11.32 -8.99 -19.47
N VAL A 89 -10.72 -8.17 -18.59
CA VAL A 89 -10.79 -8.40 -17.13
C VAL A 89 -11.75 -7.47 -16.40
N GLY A 90 -12.44 -6.60 -17.14
CA GLY A 90 -13.28 -5.53 -16.59
C GLY A 90 -14.36 -6.03 -15.62
N ASN A 91 -14.97 -7.19 -15.88
CA ASN A 91 -16.02 -7.73 -15.00
C ASN A 91 -15.49 -8.24 -13.65
N VAL A 92 -14.19 -8.49 -13.53
CA VAL A 92 -13.55 -8.95 -12.28
C VAL A 92 -12.84 -7.80 -11.57
N ILE A 93 -11.94 -7.09 -12.27
CA ILE A 93 -11.12 -6.01 -11.67
C ILE A 93 -11.93 -4.72 -11.49
N GLY A 94 -12.84 -4.42 -12.42
CA GLY A 94 -13.64 -3.19 -12.39
C GLY A 94 -14.39 -2.99 -11.07
N PRO A 95 -15.12 -4.01 -10.57
CA PRO A 95 -15.76 -3.93 -9.25
C PRO A 95 -14.80 -3.70 -8.09
N LEU A 96 -13.63 -4.35 -8.07
CA LEU A 96 -12.62 -4.16 -7.00
C LEU A 96 -12.11 -2.71 -6.95
N LEU A 97 -11.79 -2.14 -8.12
CA LEU A 97 -11.39 -0.72 -8.23
C LEU A 97 -12.58 0.23 -7.93
N GLY A 98 -13.80 -0.16 -8.30
CA GLY A 98 -15.01 0.59 -7.95
C GLY A 98 -15.23 0.66 -6.44
N TYR A 99 -15.05 -0.46 -5.72
CA TYR A 99 -15.16 -0.49 -4.26
C TYR A 99 -14.08 0.34 -3.57
N GLU A 100 -12.86 0.39 -4.10
CA GLU A 100 -11.82 1.30 -3.60
C GLU A 100 -12.33 2.75 -3.57
N VAL A 101 -12.91 3.23 -4.67
CA VAL A 101 -13.45 4.58 -4.77
C VAL A 101 -14.63 4.76 -3.81
N LEU A 102 -15.61 3.87 -3.86
CA LEU A 102 -16.86 4.01 -3.11
C LEU A 102 -16.68 3.91 -1.59
N THR A 103 -15.79 3.03 -1.13
CA THR A 103 -15.66 2.72 0.30
C THR A 103 -14.49 3.43 0.98
N ALA A 104 -13.36 3.61 0.29
CA ALA A 104 -12.19 4.27 0.87
C ALA A 104 -12.14 5.74 0.46
N PHE A 105 -12.16 6.05 -0.83
CA PHE A 105 -11.94 7.42 -1.30
C PHE A 105 -13.02 8.40 -0.82
N PHE A 106 -14.30 8.02 -0.90
CA PHE A 106 -15.39 8.85 -0.36
C PHE A 106 -15.31 9.01 1.17
N LEU A 107 -14.94 7.95 1.88
CA LEU A 107 -14.78 7.97 3.33
C LEU A 107 -13.63 8.92 3.71
N GLU A 108 -12.48 8.77 3.08
CA GLU A 108 -11.33 9.63 3.27
C GLU A 108 -11.67 11.09 2.94
N ALA A 109 -12.22 11.36 1.75
CA ALA A 109 -12.52 12.73 1.30
C ALA A 109 -13.49 13.45 2.26
N SER A 110 -14.49 12.74 2.78
CA SER A 110 -15.49 13.30 3.70
C SER A 110 -14.88 13.68 5.05
N PHE A 111 -14.08 12.79 5.65
CA PHE A 111 -13.52 13.01 6.98
C PHE A 111 -12.19 13.78 6.95
N LEU A 112 -11.48 13.80 5.83
CA LEU A 112 -10.27 14.58 5.63
C LEU A 112 -10.53 16.07 5.80
N GLY A 113 -11.66 16.59 5.30
CA GLY A 113 -12.03 18.00 5.50
C GLY A 113 -12.09 18.38 6.98
N ILE A 114 -12.65 17.50 7.82
CA ILE A 114 -12.68 17.69 9.28
C ILE A 114 -11.29 17.53 9.89
N MET A 115 -10.51 16.54 9.44
CA MET A 115 -9.14 16.30 9.92
C MET A 115 -8.20 17.49 9.65
N LEU A 116 -8.38 18.20 8.53
CA LEU A 116 -7.57 19.35 8.14
C LEU A 116 -8.06 20.65 8.77
N PHE A 117 -9.38 20.87 8.81
CA PHE A 117 -9.97 22.18 9.13
C PHE A 117 -10.86 22.18 10.38
N GLY A 118 -11.07 21.03 11.03
CA GLY A 118 -11.97 20.88 12.16
C GLY A 118 -11.44 21.42 13.49
N TRP A 119 -10.14 21.74 13.58
CA TRP A 119 -9.55 22.32 14.79
C TRP A 119 -10.29 23.59 15.23
N GLY A 120 -10.86 23.56 16.44
CA GLY A 120 -11.63 24.67 17.02
C GLY A 120 -13.01 24.89 16.40
N ARG A 121 -13.43 24.06 15.44
CA ARG A 121 -14.75 24.09 14.79
C ARG A 121 -15.64 22.91 15.14
N VAL A 122 -15.03 21.75 15.43
CA VAL A 122 -15.72 20.55 15.92
C VAL A 122 -15.20 20.16 17.30
N SER A 123 -15.92 19.27 17.99
CA SER A 123 -15.47 18.74 19.28
C SER A 123 -14.16 17.94 19.11
N PRO A 124 -13.29 17.89 20.14
CA PRO A 124 -12.05 17.12 20.06
C PRO A 124 -12.28 15.62 19.76
N ARG A 125 -13.39 15.06 20.27
CA ARG A 125 -13.78 13.67 19.99
C ARG A 125 -14.16 13.46 18.52
N MET A 126 -14.88 14.42 17.93
CA MET A 126 -15.23 14.36 16.52
C MET A 126 -13.98 14.49 15.65
N HIS A 127 -13.11 15.46 15.94
CA HIS A 127 -11.85 15.58 15.21
C HIS A 127 -11.01 14.29 15.28
N PHE A 128 -10.89 13.68 16.46
CA PHE A 128 -10.18 12.40 16.60
C PHE A 128 -10.86 11.24 15.85
N ALA A 129 -12.19 11.16 15.90
CA ALA A 129 -12.94 10.17 15.13
C ALA A 129 -12.68 10.34 13.62
N SER A 130 -12.64 11.57 13.10
CA SER A 130 -12.25 11.84 11.71
C SER A 130 -10.85 11.32 11.40
N THR A 131 -9.86 11.61 12.26
CA THR A 131 -8.49 11.14 12.07
C THR A 131 -8.41 9.61 12.04
N CYS A 132 -9.14 8.92 12.92
CA CYS A 132 -9.23 7.45 12.91
C CYS A 132 -9.91 6.92 11.63
N ILE A 133 -11.00 7.55 11.19
CA ILE A 133 -11.72 7.15 9.98
C ILE A 133 -10.83 7.33 8.74
N VAL A 134 -10.08 8.42 8.65
CA VAL A 134 -9.11 8.61 7.56
C VAL A 134 -8.02 7.53 7.61
N ALA A 135 -7.46 7.22 8.79
CA ALA A 135 -6.46 6.17 8.92
C ALA A 135 -7.00 4.78 8.50
N ILE A 136 -8.22 4.43 8.91
CA ILE A 136 -8.89 3.19 8.50
C ILE A 136 -9.18 3.21 7.00
N GLY A 137 -9.65 4.34 6.47
CA GLY A 137 -9.88 4.53 5.04
C GLY A 137 -8.67 4.17 4.21
N THR A 138 -7.47 4.65 4.60
CA THR A 138 -6.24 4.36 3.85
C THR A 138 -5.89 2.86 3.83
N LEU A 139 -6.26 2.11 4.88
CA LEU A 139 -6.10 0.65 4.91
C LEU A 139 -7.15 -0.07 4.05
N ILE A 140 -8.38 0.44 4.00
CA ILE A 140 -9.44 -0.08 3.12
C ILE A 140 -9.07 0.18 1.65
N SER A 141 -8.50 1.33 1.30
CA SER A 141 -7.97 1.58 -0.06
C SER A 141 -6.88 0.57 -0.39
N ALA A 142 -5.88 0.40 0.50
CA ALA A 142 -4.82 -0.58 0.32
C ALA A 142 -5.37 -2.01 0.13
N PHE A 143 -6.44 -2.37 0.84
CA PHE A 143 -7.10 -3.67 0.71
C PHE A 143 -7.63 -3.88 -0.71
N TRP A 144 -8.43 -2.96 -1.24
CA TRP A 144 -9.06 -3.14 -2.55
C TRP A 144 -8.06 -3.11 -3.70
N ILE A 145 -7.12 -2.17 -3.69
CA ILE A 145 -6.12 -2.07 -4.76
C ILE A 145 -5.16 -3.28 -4.75
N LEU A 146 -4.79 -3.78 -3.56
CA LEU A 146 -3.97 -4.98 -3.47
C LEU A 146 -4.75 -6.24 -3.76
N SER A 147 -6.05 -6.30 -3.48
CA SER A 147 -6.91 -7.40 -3.90
C SER A 147 -6.92 -7.52 -5.43
N ALA A 148 -7.17 -6.41 -6.14
CA ALA A 148 -7.10 -6.34 -7.60
C ALA A 148 -5.70 -6.71 -8.12
N ASN A 149 -4.65 -6.11 -7.56
CA ASN A 149 -3.28 -6.37 -8.00
C ASN A 149 -2.84 -7.82 -7.73
N SER A 150 -3.28 -8.43 -6.63
CA SER A 150 -2.95 -9.82 -6.28
C SER A 150 -3.69 -10.80 -7.17
N TRP A 151 -4.94 -10.49 -7.52
CA TRP A 151 -5.71 -11.28 -8.49
C TRP A 151 -5.01 -11.33 -9.86
N MET A 152 -4.41 -10.22 -10.31
CA MET A 152 -3.59 -10.21 -11.54
C MET A 152 -2.36 -11.14 -11.47
N GLN A 153 -1.92 -11.55 -10.28
CA GLN A 153 -0.77 -12.43 -10.08
C GLN A 153 -1.17 -13.90 -9.90
N THR A 154 -2.27 -14.14 -9.19
CA THR A 154 -2.83 -15.47 -8.94
C THR A 154 -4.34 -15.46 -9.18
N PRO A 155 -4.79 -15.42 -10.46
CA PRO A 155 -6.21 -15.32 -10.79
C PRO A 155 -6.98 -16.57 -10.36
N GLN A 156 -8.08 -16.39 -9.63
CA GLN A 156 -9.02 -17.45 -9.19
C GLN A 156 -10.46 -16.91 -9.17
N GLY A 157 -11.44 -17.80 -8.97
CA GLY A 157 -12.85 -17.43 -8.87
C GLY A 157 -13.44 -16.79 -10.13
N PHE A 158 -13.01 -17.22 -11.32
CA PHE A 158 -13.54 -16.71 -12.60
C PHE A 158 -13.68 -17.80 -13.66
N GLU A 159 -14.53 -17.53 -14.66
CA GLU A 159 -14.67 -18.30 -15.89
C GLU A 159 -14.41 -17.43 -17.12
N ILE A 160 -14.07 -18.06 -18.25
CA ILE A 160 -13.84 -17.37 -19.53
C ILE A 160 -15.11 -17.53 -20.38
N GLY A 161 -15.74 -16.40 -20.69
CA GLY A 161 -16.92 -16.34 -21.53
C GLY A 161 -16.62 -16.64 -23.02
N PRO A 162 -17.66 -16.82 -23.84
CA PRO A 162 -17.51 -17.12 -25.28
C PRO A 162 -16.79 -16.03 -26.08
N ASP A 163 -16.83 -14.78 -25.60
CA ASP A 163 -16.16 -13.61 -26.17
C ASP A 163 -14.73 -13.41 -25.64
N GLY A 164 -14.24 -14.32 -24.79
CA GLY A 164 -12.91 -14.27 -24.18
C GLY A 164 -12.81 -13.33 -22.96
N ARG A 165 -13.93 -12.74 -22.52
CA ARG A 165 -13.97 -11.93 -21.29
C ARG A 165 -14.06 -12.81 -20.06
N LEU A 166 -13.48 -12.35 -18.96
CA LEU A 166 -13.46 -13.07 -17.69
C LEU A 166 -14.67 -12.64 -16.86
N PHE A 167 -15.39 -13.59 -16.30
CA PHE A 167 -16.55 -13.35 -15.43
C PHE A 167 -16.32 -13.98 -14.05
N PRO A 168 -16.60 -13.25 -12.96
CA PRO A 168 -16.40 -13.78 -11.61
C PRO A 168 -17.42 -14.88 -11.31
N THR A 169 -16.93 -16.02 -10.81
CA THR A 169 -17.75 -17.14 -10.33
C THR A 169 -17.80 -17.18 -8.80
N ASP A 170 -16.74 -16.73 -8.12
CA ASP A 170 -16.67 -16.64 -6.66
C ASP A 170 -15.89 -15.39 -6.23
N TRP A 171 -16.58 -14.45 -5.58
CA TRP A 171 -15.97 -13.20 -5.13
C TRP A 171 -14.99 -13.38 -3.97
N LEU A 172 -15.17 -14.37 -3.11
CA LEU A 172 -14.24 -14.64 -2.01
C LEU A 172 -12.92 -15.16 -2.57
N GLU A 173 -12.94 -16.04 -3.56
CA GLU A 173 -11.73 -16.50 -4.25
C GLU A 173 -11.05 -15.37 -5.04
N VAL A 174 -11.82 -14.50 -5.69
CA VAL A 174 -11.28 -13.31 -6.38
C VAL A 174 -10.57 -12.39 -5.39
N ILE A 175 -11.24 -12.06 -4.28
CA ILE A 175 -10.74 -11.08 -3.30
C ILE A 175 -9.58 -11.64 -2.49
N PHE A 176 -9.76 -12.84 -1.93
CA PHE A 176 -8.80 -13.54 -1.07
C PHE A 176 -8.02 -14.61 -1.83
N ASN A 177 -7.56 -14.27 -3.03
CA ASN A 177 -6.70 -15.12 -3.84
C ASN A 177 -5.38 -15.46 -3.09
N PRO A 178 -4.65 -16.52 -3.48
CA PRO A 178 -3.56 -17.07 -2.68
C PRO A 178 -2.42 -16.10 -2.36
N SER A 179 -2.21 -15.09 -3.21
CA SER A 179 -1.15 -14.09 -2.99
C SER A 179 -1.61 -12.89 -2.17
N PHE A 180 -2.91 -12.64 -2.07
CA PHE A 180 -3.46 -11.42 -1.45
C PHE A 180 -3.06 -11.22 0.01
N PRO A 181 -3.26 -12.18 0.94
CA PRO A 181 -2.96 -11.94 2.36
C PRO A 181 -1.51 -11.55 2.60
N TYR A 182 -0.57 -12.23 1.92
CA TYR A 182 0.86 -11.96 2.05
C TYR A 182 1.21 -10.58 1.48
N ARG A 183 0.70 -10.23 0.30
CA ARG A 183 0.96 -8.93 -0.36
C ARG A 183 0.37 -7.77 0.44
N PHE A 184 -0.85 -7.93 0.95
CA PHE A 184 -1.52 -6.92 1.78
C PHE A 184 -0.72 -6.64 3.06
N VAL A 185 -0.43 -7.68 3.83
CA VAL A 185 0.30 -7.51 5.10
C VAL A 185 1.70 -6.96 4.83
N HIS A 186 2.43 -7.47 3.83
CA HIS A 186 3.77 -6.99 3.48
C HIS A 186 3.80 -5.51 3.08
N MET A 187 2.81 -5.06 2.31
CA MET A 187 2.74 -3.67 1.85
C MET A 187 2.35 -2.72 2.99
N VAL A 188 1.39 -3.09 3.83
CA VAL A 188 0.97 -2.27 4.98
C VAL A 188 2.10 -2.14 5.99
N THR A 189 2.80 -3.22 6.32
CA THR A 189 3.96 -3.14 7.22
C THR A 189 5.11 -2.34 6.60
N ALA A 190 5.31 -2.40 5.28
CA ALA A 190 6.30 -1.57 4.58
C ALA A 190 5.93 -0.08 4.64
N ALA A 191 4.65 0.26 4.50
CA ALA A 191 4.15 1.63 4.64
C ALA A 191 4.40 2.18 6.05
N TYR A 192 4.11 1.40 7.10
CA TYR A 192 4.40 1.78 8.48
C TYR A 192 5.89 1.96 8.75
N LEU A 193 6.72 1.08 8.20
CA LEU A 193 8.16 1.20 8.30
C LEU A 193 8.69 2.45 7.56
N THR A 194 8.13 2.76 6.40
CA THR A 194 8.42 3.99 5.64
C THR A 194 8.12 5.23 6.48
N THR A 195 6.93 5.31 7.08
CA THR A 195 6.59 6.42 7.96
C THR A 195 7.52 6.50 9.18
N ALA A 196 7.87 5.37 9.80
CA ALA A 196 8.80 5.35 10.92
C ALA A 196 10.15 5.96 10.54
N PHE A 197 10.73 5.59 9.40
CA PHE A 197 11.99 6.15 8.93
C PHE A 197 11.88 7.62 8.52
N VAL A 198 10.78 8.05 7.90
CA VAL A 198 10.58 9.47 7.54
C VAL A 198 10.42 10.33 8.78
N VAL A 199 9.53 9.95 9.70
CA VAL A 199 9.28 10.70 10.96
C VAL A 199 10.52 10.67 11.84
N GLY A 200 11.17 9.52 11.97
CA GLY A 200 12.42 9.35 12.72
C GLY A 200 13.57 10.14 12.12
N GLY A 201 13.69 10.16 10.79
CA GLY A 201 14.70 10.95 10.08
C GLY A 201 14.54 12.46 10.31
N VAL A 202 13.31 12.97 10.22
CA VAL A 202 13.00 14.37 10.56
C VAL A 202 13.29 14.67 12.03
N GLY A 203 12.93 13.76 12.95
CA GLY A 203 13.27 13.87 14.37
C GLY A 203 14.78 13.90 14.63
N ALA A 204 15.53 12.95 14.05
CA ALA A 204 16.98 12.89 14.15
C ALA A 204 17.65 14.15 13.59
N PHE A 205 17.17 14.65 12.45
CA PHE A 205 17.66 15.89 11.86
C PHE A 205 17.45 17.09 12.78
N TYR A 206 16.27 17.23 13.39
CA TYR A 206 16.01 18.33 14.33
C TYR A 206 16.86 18.26 15.60
N LEU A 207 17.11 17.05 16.12
CA LEU A 207 18.04 16.86 17.24
C LEU A 207 19.47 17.23 16.86
N TRP A 208 19.94 16.79 15.68
CA TRP A 208 21.26 17.12 15.18
C TRP A 208 21.44 18.65 15.01
N ARG A 209 20.38 19.34 14.56
CA ARG A 209 20.36 20.80 14.40
C ARG A 209 20.05 21.56 15.69
N LYS A 210 19.86 20.89 16.83
CA LYS A 210 19.48 21.48 18.13
C LYS A 210 18.24 22.39 18.02
N ARG A 211 17.21 21.93 17.31
CA ARG A 211 15.93 22.64 17.13
C ARG A 211 14.78 21.74 17.55
N HIS A 212 13.74 22.31 18.17
CA HIS A 212 12.53 21.58 18.57
C HIS A 212 12.83 20.27 19.31
N GLU A 213 13.83 20.27 20.19
CA GLU A 213 14.42 19.03 20.73
C GLU A 213 13.40 18.16 21.48
N SER A 214 12.44 18.78 22.16
CA SER A 214 11.42 18.04 22.92
C SER A 214 10.45 17.30 22.00
N GLU A 215 9.98 17.93 20.92
CA GLU A 215 9.15 17.29 19.90
C GLU A 215 9.95 16.28 19.07
N ALA A 216 11.21 16.58 18.78
CA ALA A 216 12.11 15.74 18.00
C ALA A 216 12.47 14.43 18.72
N ARG A 217 12.66 14.45 20.04
CA ARG A 217 12.82 13.23 20.87
C ARG A 217 11.59 12.34 20.82
N VAL A 218 10.39 12.92 20.81
CA VAL A 218 9.14 12.15 20.70
C VAL A 218 9.05 11.47 19.34
N MET A 219 9.30 12.21 18.24
CA MET A 219 9.31 11.63 16.88
C MET A 219 10.32 10.50 16.76
N LEU A 220 11.57 10.72 17.18
CA LEU A 220 12.62 9.72 17.08
C LEU A 220 12.32 8.50 17.97
N GLY A 221 11.84 8.71 19.20
CA GLY A 221 11.47 7.61 20.10
C GLY A 221 10.36 6.73 19.54
N MET A 222 9.27 7.34 19.05
CA MET A 222 8.16 6.60 18.43
C MET A 222 8.61 5.86 17.17
N ALA A 223 9.44 6.51 16.33
CA ALA A 223 10.00 5.91 15.13
C ALA A 223 10.89 4.69 15.43
N VAL A 224 11.79 4.80 16.40
CA VAL A 224 12.69 3.70 16.79
C VAL A 224 11.89 2.53 17.34
N ILE A 225 10.89 2.77 18.20
CA ILE A 225 10.02 1.71 18.72
C ILE A 225 9.27 1.02 17.58
N MET A 226 8.70 1.80 16.65
CA MET A 226 8.00 1.25 15.50
C MET A 226 8.95 0.43 14.62
N ALA A 227 10.13 0.95 14.28
CA ALA A 227 11.10 0.26 13.45
C ALA A 227 11.62 -1.03 14.12
N ALA A 228 11.85 -1.00 15.44
CA ALA A 228 12.31 -2.17 16.19
C ALA A 228 11.30 -3.33 16.17
N LEU A 229 10.00 -3.03 16.11
CA LEU A 229 8.94 -4.04 16.05
C LEU A 229 8.59 -4.43 14.61
N VAL A 230 8.44 -3.45 13.73
CA VAL A 230 7.93 -3.67 12.36
C VAL A 230 9.02 -4.16 11.42
N ALA A 231 10.30 -3.79 11.59
CA ALA A 231 11.35 -4.26 10.69
C ALA A 231 11.59 -5.79 10.76
N PRO A 232 11.68 -6.42 11.95
CA PRO A 232 11.76 -7.88 12.03
C PRO A 232 10.50 -8.56 11.48
N LEU A 233 9.33 -7.99 11.76
CA LEU A 233 8.06 -8.48 11.24
C LEU A 233 8.00 -8.40 9.70
N GLN A 234 8.48 -7.30 9.11
CA GLN A 234 8.59 -7.11 7.66
C GLN A 234 9.45 -8.20 7.01
N VAL A 235 10.59 -8.54 7.63
CA VAL A 235 11.49 -9.60 7.13
C VAL A 235 10.77 -10.95 7.15
N PHE A 236 10.11 -11.28 8.26
CA PHE A 236 9.36 -12.52 8.40
C PHE A 236 8.20 -12.63 7.38
N ILE A 237 7.38 -11.59 7.26
CA ILE A 237 6.30 -11.55 6.26
C ILE A 237 6.87 -11.62 4.84
N GLY A 238 8.01 -10.97 4.60
CA GLY A 238 8.73 -11.02 3.32
C GLY A 238 9.17 -12.42 2.93
N ASP A 239 9.69 -13.19 3.87
CA ASP A 239 10.06 -14.59 3.65
C ASP A 239 8.83 -15.43 3.30
N LEU A 240 7.74 -15.32 4.08
CA LEU A 240 6.48 -16.00 3.78
C LEU A 240 5.91 -15.62 2.41
N HIS A 241 5.96 -14.33 2.05
CA HIS A 241 5.54 -13.87 0.73
C HIS A 241 6.43 -14.44 -0.38
N GLY A 242 7.75 -14.54 -0.15
CA GLY A 242 8.71 -15.14 -1.07
C GLY A 242 8.44 -16.63 -1.30
N LEU A 243 8.15 -17.39 -0.25
CA LEU A 243 7.77 -18.81 -0.34
C LEU A 243 6.45 -19.01 -1.09
N ASN A 244 5.42 -18.21 -0.79
CA ASN A 244 4.17 -18.22 -1.52
C ASN A 244 4.36 -17.90 -3.02
N THR A 245 5.23 -16.92 -3.32
CA THR A 245 5.59 -16.58 -4.71
C THR A 245 6.37 -17.70 -5.38
N LEU A 246 7.24 -18.41 -4.68
CA LEU A 246 7.94 -19.58 -5.23
C LEU A 246 6.97 -20.70 -5.61
N GLU A 247 5.93 -20.93 -4.82
CA GLU A 247 4.90 -21.94 -5.10
C GLU A 247 4.03 -21.55 -6.31
N HIS A 248 3.50 -20.33 -6.33
CA HIS A 248 2.49 -19.93 -7.32
C HIS A 248 3.11 -19.31 -8.59
N GLN A 249 4.30 -18.72 -8.48
CA GLN A 249 4.98 -17.95 -9.54
C GLN A 249 6.50 -18.16 -9.50
N PRO A 250 6.99 -19.42 -9.63
CA PRO A 250 8.40 -19.76 -9.46
C PRO A 250 9.34 -18.99 -10.38
N ALA A 251 8.86 -18.59 -11.58
CA ALA A 251 9.63 -17.81 -12.54
C ALA A 251 10.11 -16.44 -12.00
N LYS A 252 9.49 -15.90 -10.94
CA LYS A 252 9.90 -14.64 -10.30
C LYS A 252 11.01 -14.79 -9.27
N VAL A 253 11.15 -15.98 -8.69
CA VAL A 253 12.05 -16.23 -7.55
C VAL A 253 13.22 -17.14 -7.95
N ALA A 254 12.98 -18.06 -8.88
CA ALA A 254 14.02 -18.95 -9.37
C ALA A 254 14.76 -18.34 -10.57
N ASP A 255 16.07 -18.11 -10.42
CA ASP A 255 16.94 -17.99 -11.59
C ASP A 255 16.86 -19.29 -12.41
N GLY A 256 16.98 -19.21 -13.74
CA GLY A 256 16.96 -20.36 -14.64
C GLY A 256 18.03 -21.42 -14.34
N ARG A 257 18.99 -21.12 -13.45
CA ARG A 257 19.89 -22.09 -12.81
C ARG A 257 19.21 -22.92 -11.71
N SER A 258 18.47 -22.28 -10.79
CA SER A 258 17.75 -22.94 -9.68
C SER A 258 16.74 -23.99 -10.17
N LEU A 259 16.03 -23.70 -11.27
CA LEU A 259 15.12 -24.66 -11.91
C LEU A 259 15.86 -25.84 -12.57
N ARG A 260 17.00 -25.58 -13.23
CA ARG A 260 17.84 -26.63 -13.83
C ARG A 260 18.51 -27.51 -12.77
N ASP A 261 18.91 -26.95 -11.65
CA ASP A 261 19.56 -27.70 -10.56
C ASP A 261 18.56 -28.55 -9.79
N ARG A 262 17.32 -28.08 -9.61
CA ARG A 262 16.22 -28.93 -9.10
C ARG A 262 15.84 -30.05 -10.07
N ALA A 263 15.77 -29.78 -11.38
CA ALA A 263 15.54 -30.82 -12.38
C ALA A 263 16.68 -31.86 -12.41
N ARG A 264 17.94 -31.42 -12.23
CA ARG A 264 19.10 -32.30 -12.10
C ARG A 264 19.08 -33.14 -10.81
N CYS A 265 18.71 -32.56 -9.68
CA CYS A 265 18.55 -33.31 -8.42
C CYS A 265 17.40 -34.32 -8.49
N ALA A 266 16.27 -33.96 -9.10
CA ALA A 266 15.16 -34.89 -9.32
C ALA A 266 15.57 -36.03 -10.28
N ALA A 267 16.31 -35.73 -11.35
CA ALA A 267 16.84 -36.74 -12.26
C ALA A 267 17.92 -37.63 -11.61
N ALA A 268 18.74 -37.09 -10.70
CA ALA A 268 19.71 -37.85 -9.93
C ALA A 268 19.04 -38.77 -8.91
N ALA A 269 17.98 -38.31 -8.23
CA ALA A 269 17.17 -39.14 -7.34
C ALA A 269 16.49 -40.30 -8.09
N PHE A 270 16.02 -40.07 -9.32
CA PHE A 270 15.43 -41.11 -10.17
C PHE A 270 16.45 -42.14 -10.68
N ARG A 271 17.73 -41.77 -10.81
CA ARG A 271 18.82 -42.68 -11.16
C ARG A 271 19.34 -43.50 -9.99
N LEU A 272 19.20 -43.01 -8.76
CA LEU A 272 19.54 -43.74 -7.53
C LEU A 272 18.43 -44.70 -7.07
N ALA A 273 17.24 -44.59 -7.64
CA ALA A 273 16.09 -45.47 -7.40
C ALA A 273 15.93 -46.60 -8.44
N ARG A 274 16.97 -46.86 -9.25
CA ARG A 274 17.14 -48.04 -10.11
C ARG A 274 18.41 -48.78 -9.71
#